data_AF-A0A8R1EU22-F1
#
_entry.id   AF-A0A8R1EU22-F1
#
_cell.length_a   1.000
_cell.length_b   1.000
_cell.length_c   1.000
_cell.angle_alpha   90.00
_cell.angle_beta   90.00
_cell.angle_gamma   90.00
#
_symmetry.space_group_name_H-M   'P 1'
#
loop_
_entity.id
_entity.type
_entity.pdbx_description
1 polymer ?
#
loop_
_entity_poly.entity_id
_entity_poly.type
_entity_poly.pdbx_seq_one_letter_code
_entity_poly.pdbx_strand_id
1 'polypeptide(L)' 'VTLTIQNLTKRPVMLLPIGASDDMAHSQNEKINRDNFVKGMKVLAAYIFELAS' A
#
# COMPACT_ATOMS: atom_id res chain seq x y z
N VAL A 1 9.99 -2.06 10.19
CA VAL A 1 8.74 -2.85 10.33
C VAL A 1 8.69 -4.02 9.34
N THR A 2 8.83 -3.80 8.03
CA THR A 2 8.77 -4.85 6.99
C THR A 2 9.72 -6.03 7.23
N LEU A 3 11.00 -5.77 7.47
CA LEU A 3 11.99 -6.83 7.71
C LEU A 3 11.65 -7.65 8.96
N THR A 4 11.13 -7.00 10.01
CA THR A 4 10.67 -7.67 11.23
C THR A 4 9.51 -8.61 10.95
N ILE A 5 8.50 -8.18 10.18
CA ILE A 5 7.37 -9.02 9.79
C ILE A 5 7.84 -10.23 8.98
N GLN A 6 8.72 -10.02 8.00
CA GLN A 6 9.29 -11.11 7.19
C GLN A 6 10.06 -12.11 8.06
N ASN A 7 10.90 -11.62 8.97
CA ASN A 7 11.73 -12.46 9.83
C ASN A 7 10.92 -13.27 10.85
N LEU A 8 9.82 -12.72 11.37
CA LEU A 8 8.97 -13.40 12.35
C LEU A 8 8.01 -14.40 11.69
N THR A 9 7.38 -14.01 10.59
CA THR A 9 6.39 -14.85 9.90
C THR A 9 7.02 -15.92 9.01
N LYS A 10 8.29 -15.72 8.61
CA LYS A 10 8.98 -16.55 7.60
C LYS A 10 8.21 -16.64 6.27
N ARG A 11 7.44 -15.59 5.95
CA ARG A 11 6.67 -15.47 4.70
C ARG A 11 7.17 -14.28 3.87
N PRO A 12 7.00 -14.32 2.54
CA PRO A 12 7.29 -13.18 1.69
C PRO A 12 6.41 -11.98 2.09
N VAL A 13 7.00 -10.79 2.10
CA VAL A 13 6.31 -9.53 2.41
C VAL A 13 6.42 -8.61 1.21
N MET A 14 5.31 -8.01 0.82
CA MET A 14 5.22 -7.07 -0.30
C MET A 14 4.58 -5.76 0.18
N LEU A 15 5.04 -4.64 -0.37
CA LEU A 15 4.44 -3.32 -0.17
C LEU A 15 3.70 -2.92 -1.44
N LEU A 16 2.41 -2.62 -1.31
CA LEU A 16 1.56 -2.14 -2.39
C LEU A 16 1.30 -0.63 -2.19
N PRO A 17 2.04 0.26 -2.88
CA PRO A 17 1.88 1.69 -2.69
C PRO A 17 0.55 2.18 -3.30
N ILE A 18 -0.17 2.99 -2.53
CA ILE A 18 -1.44 3.63 -2.96
C ILE A 18 -1.26 5.11 -3.24
N GLY A 19 -0.45 5.80 -2.43
CA GLY A 19 -0.19 7.22 -2.53
C GLY A 19 0.65 7.63 -3.74
N ALA A 20 0.92 8.93 -3.82
CA ALA A 20 1.80 9.56 -4.80
C ALA A 20 3.09 10.06 -4.15
N SER A 21 4.13 10.29 -4.95
CA SER A 21 5.45 10.73 -4.45
C SER A 21 5.43 12.13 -3.83
N ASP A 22 4.41 12.93 -4.13
CA ASP A 22 4.21 14.28 -3.61
C ASP A 22 3.26 14.31 -2.39
N ASP A 23 2.87 13.16 -1.81
CA ASP A 23 1.92 13.08 -0.67
C ASP A 23 2.43 13.72 0.63
N MET A 24 3.72 14.03 0.72
CA MET A 24 4.31 14.77 1.85
C MET A 24 4.06 14.12 3.22
N ALA A 25 4.16 12.80 3.28
CA ALA A 25 4.02 12.04 4.52
C ALA A 25 4.92 12.60 5.63
N HIS A 26 4.35 12.85 6.80
CA HIS A 26 5.00 13.47 7.97
C HIS A 26 5.46 14.92 7.76
N SER A 27 4.80 15.67 6.88
CA SER A 27 5.06 17.10 6.66
C SER A 27 3.77 17.92 6.68
N GLN A 28 3.90 19.24 6.58
CA GLN A 28 2.76 20.14 6.41
C GLN A 28 2.12 19.91 5.04
N ASN A 29 0.78 20.05 4.98
CA ASN A 29 -0.04 19.79 3.79
C ASN A 29 -0.02 18.33 3.28
N GLU A 30 0.28 17.36 4.16
CA GLU A 30 0.09 15.94 3.86
C GLU A 30 -1.30 15.70 3.25
N LYS A 31 -1.33 15.01 2.12
CA LYS A 31 -2.57 14.75 1.38
C LYS A 31 -2.53 13.38 0.72
N ILE A 32 -3.71 12.94 0.29
CA ILE A 32 -3.85 11.83 -0.66
C ILE A 32 -4.72 12.29 -1.83
N ASN A 33 -4.24 12.07 -3.05
CA ASN A 33 -5.01 12.40 -4.24
C ASN A 33 -6.28 11.52 -4.29
N ARG A 34 -7.44 12.11 -4.58
CA ARG A 34 -8.72 11.36 -4.68
C ARG A 34 -8.63 10.20 -5.66
N ASP A 35 -7.95 10.42 -6.78
CA ASP A 35 -7.69 9.41 -7.80
C ASP A 35 -6.88 8.23 -7.26
N ASN A 36 -5.79 8.51 -6.55
CA ASN A 36 -4.96 7.49 -5.90
C ASN A 36 -5.75 6.69 -4.87
N PHE A 37 -6.59 7.35 -4.07
CA PHE A 37 -7.45 6.66 -3.10
C PHE A 37 -8.45 5.72 -3.77
N VAL A 38 -9.21 6.22 -4.77
CA VAL A 38 -10.27 5.42 -5.43
C VAL A 38 -9.67 4.30 -6.28
N LYS A 39 -8.66 4.60 -7.11
CA LYS A 39 -8.03 3.59 -7.98
C LYS A 39 -7.19 2.61 -7.14
N GLY A 40 -6.50 3.09 -6.12
CA GLY A 40 -5.74 2.26 -5.21
C GLY A 40 -6.61 1.24 -4.47
N MET A 41 -7.82 1.62 -4.06
CA MET A 41 -8.75 0.66 -3.46
C MET A 41 -9.15 -0.45 -4.45
N LYS A 42 -9.35 -0.12 -5.72
CA LYS A 42 -9.62 -1.12 -6.78
C LYS A 42 -8.42 -2.05 -6.98
N VAL A 43 -7.20 -1.52 -6.94
CA VAL A 43 -5.96 -2.32 -7.02
C VAL A 43 -5.84 -3.26 -5.82
N LEU A 44 -6.12 -2.79 -4.60
CA LEU A 44 -6.13 -3.64 -3.40
C LEU A 44 -7.18 -4.76 -3.52
N ALA A 45 -8.38 -4.43 -3.97
CA ALA A 45 -9.44 -5.42 -4.18
C ALA A 45 -9.03 -6.47 -5.23
N ALA A 46 -8.46 -6.03 -6.36
CA ALA A 46 -7.94 -6.93 -7.38
C ALA A 46 -6.82 -7.82 -6.84
N TYR A 47 -5.89 -7.27 -6.05
CA TYR A 47 -4.81 -8.06 -5.44
C TYR A 47 -5.35 -9.18 -4.55
N ILE A 48 -6.32 -8.89 -3.69
CA ILE A 48 -6.92 -9.91 -2.81
C ILE A 48 -7.68 -10.96 -3.64
N PHE A 49 -8.41 -10.54 -4.66
CA PHE A 49 -9.15 -11.42 -5.55
C PHE A 49 -8.22 -12.39 -6.30
N GLU A 50 -7.17 -11.86 -6.92
CA GLU A 50 -6.16 -12.67 -7.63
C GLU A 50 -5.38 -13.59 -6.69
N LEU A 51 -5.15 -13.17 -5.43
CA LEU A 51 -4.47 -14.00 -4.44
C LEU A 51 -5.34 -15.17 -3.95
N ALA A 52 -6.66 -14.99 -3.91
CA ALA A 52 -7.61 -16.01 -3.48
C ALA A 52 -8.02 -16.99 -4.60
N SER A 53 -7.68 -16.67 -5.85
CA SER A 53 -7.97 -17.48 -7.04
C SER A 53 -6.96 -18.62 -7.19
#